data_AF-A0A7S1SGS4-F1
#
_entry.id   AF-A0A7S1SGS4-F1
#
_cell.length_a   1.000
_cell.length_b   1.000
_cell.length_c   1.000
_cell.angle_alpha   90.00
_cell.angle_beta   90.00
_cell.angle_gamma   90.00
#
_symmetry.space_group_name_H-M   'P 1'
#
loop_
_entity.id
_entity.type
_entity.pdbx_description
1 polymer ?
#
loop_
_entity_poly.entity_id
_entity_poly.type
_entity_poly.pdbx_seq_one_letter_code
_entity_poly.pdbx_strand_id
1 'polypeptide(L)'
;TSWAGLLVRDVGTLVAVCLSGAVWLFSIIFVAQSEAKEIIDLLRIKRKPWYLVLTDDYISFWNCVDWISIAIAAVIMCLFLALQLEIQVVNGALADYAMSTTSRTQWSYTADVDRLQLFYSKVESMTSMEWYLRLWLCVYPVILMLRLFKSFAAQPRLAVVTNTFKTASDDLVHFALVFFSVYLCMTVNAILFFGQDSIDFATIDRAFHSCFMAMLGSWDWDEMKQIGLLRAFLWFFAFMLIMVMLLLNMLLAIIMESYSQVKVLAQNEPSLGAQIQNMVRRFQQNRRGERVRLKDIWAAILKYENHDDEAMLRSERVLFPRFLVDIVPSIPKSQALRTLTTAKEAYDTLNQEPFNPKELKGPLERTEQRLNNMVLCATWLSSKFKSYKQQLSAAAGVAQADEPTRCKDGAGGPESTRDDGQADGIPKGTGSVAASVNSVEMETEE
;
A
#
# COMPACT_ATOMS: atom_id res chain seq x y z
N THR A 1 -33.84 22.70 8.20
CA THR A 1 -34.55 23.96 7.89
C THR A 1 -35.44 23.74 6.68
N SER A 2 -36.75 23.76 6.92
CA SER A 2 -37.89 23.85 5.98
C SER A 2 -37.99 22.85 4.82
N TRP A 3 -38.88 21.87 5.02
CA TRP A 3 -39.49 20.95 4.04
C TRP A 3 -40.45 21.62 3.05
N ALA A 4 -40.60 22.95 3.15
CA ALA A 4 -41.41 23.68 2.18
C ALA A 4 -40.70 23.63 0.81
N GLY A 5 -41.49 23.37 -0.23
CA GLY A 5 -40.99 23.15 -1.59
C GLY A 5 -40.02 24.23 -2.06
N LEU A 6 -39.26 23.95 -3.13
CA LEU A 6 -38.29 24.88 -3.73
C LEU A 6 -38.77 26.35 -3.74
N LEU A 7 -40.04 26.59 -4.04
CA LEU A 7 -40.64 27.92 -4.17
C LEU A 7 -40.89 28.69 -2.85
N VAL A 8 -40.77 28.07 -1.67
CA VAL A 8 -40.99 28.74 -0.37
C VAL A 8 -39.66 29.15 0.29
N ARG A 9 -38.53 28.71 -0.27
CA ARG A 9 -37.20 29.00 0.27
C ARG A 9 -36.73 30.40 -0.14
N ASP A 10 -35.95 31.03 0.75
CA ASP A 10 -35.28 32.29 0.44
C ASP A 10 -34.43 32.14 -0.84
N VAL A 11 -34.49 33.13 -1.72
CA VAL A 11 -33.92 33.06 -3.07
C VAL A 11 -32.43 32.71 -3.03
N GLY A 12 -31.69 33.24 -2.04
CA GLY A 12 -30.28 32.91 -1.84
C GLY A 12 -30.03 31.43 -1.54
N THR A 13 -30.88 30.82 -0.71
CA THR A 13 -30.76 29.39 -0.37
C THR A 13 -31.13 28.48 -1.54
N LEU A 14 -32.11 28.89 -2.37
CA LEU A 14 -32.48 28.16 -3.58
C LEU A 14 -31.35 28.18 -4.60
N VAL A 15 -30.74 29.35 -4.84
CA VAL A 15 -29.60 29.49 -5.76
C VAL A 15 -28.43 28.60 -5.30
N ALA A 16 -28.11 28.58 -4.01
CA ALA A 16 -27.04 27.75 -3.47
C ALA A 16 -27.30 26.24 -3.64
N VAL A 17 -28.53 25.78 -3.39
CA VAL A 17 -28.91 24.37 -3.57
C VAL A 17 -28.88 23.97 -5.05
N CYS A 18 -29.38 24.81 -5.94
CA CYS A 18 -29.35 24.53 -7.38
C CYS A 18 -27.91 24.50 -7.93
N LEU A 19 -27.06 25.44 -7.50
CA LEU A 19 -25.67 25.50 -7.94
C LEU A 19 -24.87 24.30 -7.44
N SER A 20 -24.99 23.95 -6.15
CA SER A 20 -24.33 22.76 -5.59
C SER A 20 -24.82 21.47 -6.25
N GLY A 21 -26.12 21.33 -6.50
CA GLY A 21 -26.69 20.19 -7.23
C GLY A 21 -26.17 20.10 -8.67
N ALA A 22 -26.06 21.23 -9.38
CA ALA A 22 -25.52 21.27 -10.74
C ALA A 22 -24.04 20.88 -10.78
N VAL A 23 -23.22 21.38 -9.84
CA VAL A 23 -21.79 21.02 -9.72
C VAL A 23 -21.63 19.54 -9.41
N TRP A 24 -22.45 18.99 -8.51
CA TRP A 24 -22.41 17.57 -8.16
C TRP A 24 -22.81 16.69 -9.34
N LEU A 25 -23.90 17.02 -10.03
CA LEU A 25 -24.34 16.31 -11.24
C LEU A 25 -23.28 16.36 -12.34
N PHE A 26 -22.69 17.53 -12.59
CA PHE A 26 -21.61 17.68 -13.56
C PHE A 26 -20.41 16.79 -13.21
N SER A 27 -20.05 16.72 -11.94
CA SER A 27 -18.95 15.89 -11.46
C SER A 27 -19.22 14.39 -11.67
N ILE A 28 -20.44 13.92 -11.43
CA ILE A 28 -20.84 12.52 -11.68
C ILE A 28 -20.84 12.20 -13.18
N ILE A 29 -21.40 13.10 -14.00
CA ILE A 29 -21.42 12.92 -15.46
C ILE A 29 -20.00 12.88 -16.00
N PHE A 30 -19.13 13.79 -15.55
CA PHE A 30 -17.72 13.82 -15.95
C PHE A 30 -17.01 12.50 -15.61
N VAL A 31 -17.24 11.98 -14.40
CA VAL A 31 -16.73 10.68 -13.96
C VAL A 31 -17.26 9.53 -14.81
N ALA A 32 -18.56 9.48 -15.07
CA ALA A 32 -19.15 8.42 -15.88
C ALA A 32 -18.62 8.46 -17.33
N GLN A 33 -18.41 9.67 -17.87
CA GLN A 33 -17.81 9.86 -19.20
C GLN A 33 -16.34 9.43 -19.23
N SER A 34 -15.55 9.70 -18.17
CA SER A 34 -14.15 9.26 -18.13
C SER A 34 -14.03 7.74 -18.11
N GLU A 35 -14.82 7.06 -17.28
CA GLU A 35 -14.84 5.59 -17.20
C GLU A 35 -15.35 4.95 -18.49
N ALA A 36 -16.43 5.49 -19.06
CA ALA A 36 -16.96 5.00 -20.34
C ALA A 36 -15.94 5.17 -21.48
N LYS A 37 -15.20 6.27 -21.49
CA LYS A 37 -14.15 6.51 -22.49
C LYS A 37 -13.00 5.53 -22.33
N GLU A 38 -12.58 5.23 -21.10
CA GLU A 38 -11.53 4.24 -20.83
C GLU A 38 -11.92 2.85 -21.36
N ILE A 39 -13.16 2.41 -21.12
CA ILE A 39 -13.68 1.15 -21.66
C ILE A 39 -13.69 1.16 -23.20
N ILE A 40 -14.18 2.24 -23.82
CA ILE A 40 -14.24 2.35 -25.29
C ILE A 40 -12.83 2.33 -25.90
N ASP A 41 -11.87 3.02 -25.28
CA ASP A 41 -10.48 3.04 -25.75
C ASP A 41 -9.84 1.64 -25.62
N LEU A 42 -10.08 0.91 -24.52
CA LEU A 42 -9.61 -0.48 -24.36
C LEU A 42 -10.21 -1.43 -25.41
N LEU A 43 -11.53 -1.33 -25.66
CA LEU A 43 -12.22 -2.13 -26.67
C LEU A 43 -11.77 -1.81 -28.10
N ARG A 44 -11.37 -0.56 -28.37
CA ARG A 44 -10.89 -0.14 -29.70
C ARG A 44 -9.45 -0.59 -29.96
N ILE A 45 -8.61 -0.62 -28.92
CA ILE A 45 -7.19 -1.00 -29.05
C ILE A 45 -7.04 -2.52 -29.14
N LYS A 46 -7.78 -3.30 -28.35
CA LYS A 46 -7.62 -4.76 -28.31
C LYS A 46 -8.55 -5.46 -29.30
N ARG A 47 -7.99 -6.22 -30.25
CA ARG A 47 -8.73 -7.09 -31.19
C ARG A 47 -9.22 -8.42 -30.55
N LYS A 48 -9.60 -8.40 -29.28
CA LYS A 48 -10.19 -9.54 -28.57
C LYS A 48 -11.72 -9.36 -28.52
N PRO A 49 -12.52 -10.42 -28.32
CA PRO A 49 -13.94 -10.25 -28.08
C PRO A 49 -14.16 -9.43 -26.81
N TRP A 50 -15.17 -8.56 -26.83
CA TRP A 50 -15.38 -7.51 -25.84
C TRP A 50 -15.46 -8.00 -24.38
N TYR A 51 -15.98 -9.22 -24.16
CA TYR A 51 -16.12 -9.78 -22.83
C TYR A 51 -14.77 -10.19 -22.22
N LEU A 52 -13.83 -10.73 -23.01
CA LEU A 52 -12.49 -11.09 -22.51
C LEU A 52 -11.67 -9.84 -22.16
N VAL A 53 -11.80 -8.77 -22.96
CA VAL A 53 -11.13 -7.50 -22.66
C VAL A 53 -11.67 -6.92 -21.35
N LEU A 54 -12.99 -7.02 -21.13
CA LEU A 54 -13.60 -6.49 -19.92
C LEU A 54 -13.18 -7.26 -18.67
N THR A 55 -13.15 -8.59 -18.73
CA THR A 55 -12.79 -9.43 -17.57
C THR A 55 -11.31 -9.42 -17.26
N ASP A 56 -10.46 -9.49 -18.29
CA ASP A 56 -9.02 -9.69 -18.08
C ASP A 56 -8.28 -8.35 -17.90
N ASP A 57 -8.68 -7.31 -18.65
CA ASP A 57 -7.95 -6.04 -18.70
C ASP A 57 -8.65 -4.91 -17.90
N TYR A 58 -9.98 -4.92 -17.75
CA TYR A 58 -10.72 -3.80 -17.12
C TYR A 58 -11.21 -4.08 -15.69
N ILE A 59 -11.63 -5.31 -15.35
CA ILE A 59 -12.10 -5.62 -13.98
C ILE A 59 -10.91 -5.61 -13.01
N SER A 60 -10.70 -4.44 -12.41
CA SER A 60 -9.75 -4.19 -11.33
C SER A 60 -10.50 -3.68 -10.11
N PHE A 61 -9.98 -3.97 -8.91
CA PHE A 61 -10.57 -3.56 -7.63
C PHE A 61 -10.97 -2.08 -7.61
N TRP A 62 -10.10 -1.20 -8.13
CA TRP A 62 -10.36 0.25 -8.15
C TRP A 62 -11.45 0.66 -9.12
N ASN A 63 -11.58 -0.04 -10.26
CA ASN A 63 -12.64 0.24 -11.21
C ASN A 63 -14.00 -0.18 -10.63
N CYS A 64 -14.06 -1.26 -9.84
CA CYS A 64 -15.25 -1.60 -9.07
C CYS A 64 -15.67 -0.48 -8.09
N VAL A 65 -14.71 0.15 -7.39
CA VAL A 65 -14.99 1.29 -6.51
C VAL A 65 -15.58 2.47 -7.29
N ASP A 66 -15.05 2.75 -8.48
CA ASP A 66 -15.56 3.81 -9.35
C ASP A 66 -17.01 3.53 -9.78
N TRP A 67 -17.32 2.31 -10.23
CA TRP A 67 -18.69 1.91 -10.59
C TRP A 67 -19.66 1.92 -9.40
N ILE A 68 -19.22 1.48 -8.23
CA ILE A 68 -20.02 1.55 -7.00
C ILE A 68 -20.34 3.02 -6.68
N SER A 69 -19.37 3.93 -6.83
CA SER A 69 -19.59 5.36 -6.58
C SER A 69 -20.63 5.97 -7.54
N ILE A 70 -20.61 5.57 -8.82
CA ILE A 70 -21.58 6.00 -9.83
C ILE A 70 -22.97 5.42 -9.52
N ALA A 71 -23.04 4.13 -9.15
CA ALA A 71 -24.28 3.46 -8.81
C ALA A 71 -24.96 4.11 -7.59
N ILE A 72 -24.20 4.40 -6.54
CA ILE A 72 -24.72 5.07 -5.34
C ILE A 72 -25.18 6.50 -5.67
N ALA A 73 -24.44 7.23 -6.50
CA ALA A 73 -24.87 8.54 -6.96
C ALA A 73 -26.20 8.49 -7.73
N ALA A 74 -26.39 7.47 -8.57
CA ALA A 74 -27.65 7.24 -9.28
C ALA A 74 -28.80 6.90 -8.32
N VAL A 75 -28.55 6.08 -7.30
CA VAL A 75 -29.52 5.78 -6.24
C VAL A 75 -29.91 7.04 -5.48
N ILE A 76 -28.96 7.89 -5.10
CA ILE A 76 -29.22 9.18 -4.44
C ILE A 76 -30.08 10.07 -5.33
N MET A 77 -29.79 10.13 -6.63
CA MET A 77 -30.61 10.90 -7.57
C MET A 77 -32.04 10.38 -7.64
N CYS A 78 -32.22 9.06 -7.74
CA CYS A 78 -33.53 8.42 -7.79
C CYS A 78 -34.32 8.68 -6.50
N LEU A 79 -33.70 8.50 -5.33
CA LEU A 79 -34.32 8.78 -4.04
C LEU A 79 -34.64 10.26 -3.85
N PHE A 80 -33.79 11.15 -4.36
CA PHE A 80 -34.06 12.59 -4.33
C PHE A 80 -35.30 12.93 -5.17
N LEU A 81 -35.41 12.40 -6.40
CA LEU A 81 -36.59 12.60 -7.25
C LEU A 81 -37.84 11.99 -6.62
N ALA A 82 -37.75 10.78 -6.05
CA ALA A 82 -38.85 10.14 -5.33
C ALA A 82 -39.31 10.99 -4.13
N LEU A 83 -38.37 11.53 -3.36
CA LEU A 83 -38.67 12.43 -2.24
C LEU A 83 -39.34 13.72 -2.74
N GLN A 84 -38.92 14.31 -3.86
CA GLN A 84 -39.60 15.47 -4.43
C GLN A 84 -41.06 15.15 -4.80
N LEU A 85 -41.32 13.97 -5.36
CA LEU A 85 -42.68 13.53 -5.68
C LEU A 85 -43.54 13.36 -4.41
N GLU A 86 -43.00 12.71 -3.37
CA GLU A 86 -43.70 12.56 -2.09
C GLU A 86 -43.98 13.90 -1.41
N ILE A 87 -43.06 14.87 -1.50
CA ILE A 87 -43.29 16.24 -1.02
C ILE A 87 -44.48 16.88 -1.75
N GLN A 88 -44.60 16.68 -3.07
CA GLN A 88 -45.78 17.20 -3.81
C GLN A 88 -47.07 16.51 -3.38
N VAL A 89 -47.05 15.20 -3.14
CA VAL A 89 -48.21 14.44 -2.65
C VAL A 89 -48.66 14.93 -1.28
N VAL A 90 -47.72 15.16 -0.35
CA VAL A 90 -48.01 15.69 0.99
C VAL A 90 -48.56 17.12 0.92
N ASN A 91 -47.99 17.98 0.06
CA ASN A 91 -48.49 19.34 -0.13
C ASN A 91 -49.91 19.35 -0.71
N GLY A 92 -50.21 18.46 -1.64
CA GLY A 92 -51.56 18.26 -2.18
C GLY A 92 -52.54 17.80 -1.09
N ALA A 93 -52.17 16.78 -0.31
CA ALA A 93 -52.99 16.29 0.80
C ALA A 93 -53.22 17.36 1.88
N LEU A 94 -52.22 18.20 2.16
CA LEU A 94 -52.35 19.33 3.08
C LEU A 94 -53.30 20.40 2.53
N ALA A 95 -53.23 20.72 1.24
CA ALA A 95 -54.12 21.66 0.58
C ALA A 95 -55.57 21.16 0.60
N ASP A 96 -55.79 19.87 0.30
CA ASP A 96 -57.11 19.24 0.36
C ASP A 96 -57.68 19.28 1.80
N TYR A 97 -56.85 19.00 2.80
CA TYR A 97 -57.23 19.10 4.21
C TYR A 97 -57.60 20.54 4.60
N ALA A 98 -56.79 21.54 4.22
CA ALA A 98 -57.04 22.95 4.50
C ALA A 98 -58.30 23.49 3.80
N MET A 99 -58.57 23.08 2.57
CA MET A 99 -59.79 23.45 1.85
C MET A 99 -61.04 22.81 2.47
N SER A 100 -60.92 21.55 2.95
CA SER A 100 -62.02 20.84 3.60
C SER A 100 -62.45 21.44 4.95
N THR A 101 -61.55 22.16 5.62
CA THR A 101 -61.82 22.84 6.91
C THR A 101 -62.35 24.27 6.72
N THR A 102 -61.94 24.97 5.65
CA THR A 102 -62.31 26.37 5.40
C THR A 102 -63.71 26.52 4.77
N SER A 103 -64.14 25.58 3.95
CA SER A 103 -65.38 25.67 3.16
C SER A 103 -66.63 25.08 3.85
N ARG A 104 -66.52 24.68 5.13
CA ARG A 104 -67.48 23.74 5.73
C ARG A 104 -68.44 24.39 6.74
N THR A 105 -69.73 24.10 6.56
CA THR A 105 -70.82 24.53 7.45
C THR A 105 -71.16 23.52 8.56
N GLN A 106 -70.78 22.24 8.43
CA GLN A 106 -71.07 21.20 9.43
C GLN A 106 -69.93 20.18 9.60
N TRP A 107 -69.49 19.99 10.84
CA TRP A 107 -68.43 19.04 11.23
C TRP A 107 -68.94 17.60 11.27
N SER A 108 -68.10 16.64 10.87
CA SER A 108 -68.38 15.20 11.00
C SER A 108 -67.14 14.49 11.50
N TYR A 109 -67.17 14.08 12.77
CA TYR A 109 -66.02 13.49 13.48
C TYR A 109 -65.34 12.36 12.71
N THR A 110 -66.10 11.39 12.19
CA THR A 110 -65.55 10.22 11.47
C THR A 110 -64.80 10.59 10.18
N ALA A 111 -65.40 11.43 9.34
CA ALA A 111 -64.80 11.84 8.06
C ALA A 111 -63.54 12.70 8.24
N ASP A 112 -63.44 13.44 9.35
CA ASP A 112 -62.27 14.28 9.64
C ASP A 112 -61.11 13.46 10.21
N VAL A 113 -61.40 12.44 11.02
CA VAL A 113 -60.40 11.46 11.47
C VAL A 113 -59.82 10.67 10.30
N ASP A 114 -60.66 10.21 9.36
CA ASP A 114 -60.20 9.45 8.19
C ASP A 114 -59.26 10.28 7.29
N ARG A 115 -59.59 11.57 7.08
CA ARG A 115 -58.74 12.50 6.31
C ARG A 115 -57.43 12.81 7.02
N LEU A 116 -57.48 12.98 8.33
CA LEU A 116 -56.30 13.22 9.15
C LEU A 116 -55.36 11.99 9.13
N GLN A 117 -55.92 10.79 9.22
CA GLN A 117 -55.16 9.53 9.12
C GLN A 117 -54.51 9.39 7.74
N LEU A 118 -55.24 9.72 6.66
CA LEU A 118 -54.67 9.73 5.31
C LEU A 118 -53.50 10.70 5.20
N PHE A 119 -53.63 11.93 5.72
CA PHE A 119 -52.54 12.91 5.74
C PHE A 119 -51.31 12.38 6.49
N TYR A 120 -51.48 11.84 7.71
CA TYR A 120 -50.37 11.28 8.48
C TYR A 120 -49.69 10.12 7.76
N SER A 121 -50.43 9.25 7.07
CA SER A 121 -49.83 8.15 6.29
C SER A 121 -48.96 8.65 5.12
N LYS A 122 -49.32 9.78 4.51
CA LYS A 122 -48.50 10.42 3.45
C LYS A 122 -47.24 11.06 4.04
N VAL A 123 -47.36 11.70 5.20
CA VAL A 123 -46.20 12.25 5.93
C VAL A 123 -45.24 11.14 6.35
N GLU A 124 -45.75 10.01 6.85
CA GLU A 124 -44.92 8.85 7.23
C GLU A 124 -44.14 8.28 6.04
N SER A 125 -44.79 8.15 4.86
CA SER A 125 -44.12 7.75 3.61
C SER A 125 -43.00 8.72 3.24
N MET A 126 -43.28 10.03 3.28
CA MET A 126 -42.29 11.08 2.99
C MET A 126 -41.10 11.04 3.95
N THR A 127 -41.35 10.95 5.26
CA THR A 127 -40.29 10.87 6.28
C THR A 127 -39.47 9.59 6.16
N SER A 128 -40.09 8.47 5.76
CA SER A 128 -39.37 7.23 5.47
C SER A 128 -38.43 7.41 4.27
N MET A 129 -38.90 8.02 3.17
CA MET A 129 -38.06 8.33 2.01
C MET A 129 -36.91 9.28 2.34
N GLU A 130 -37.15 10.27 3.19
CA GLU A 130 -36.13 11.18 3.71
C GLU A 130 -35.06 10.42 4.51
N TRP A 131 -35.45 9.44 5.34
CA TRP A 131 -34.50 8.60 6.07
C TRP A 131 -33.58 7.82 5.14
N TYR A 132 -34.14 7.16 4.11
CA TYR A 132 -33.35 6.46 3.10
C TYR A 132 -32.38 7.41 2.39
N LEU A 133 -32.85 8.58 1.94
CA LEU A 133 -31.98 9.56 1.27
C LEU A 133 -30.82 9.99 2.18
N ARG A 134 -31.07 10.26 3.46
CA ARG A 134 -30.02 10.63 4.43
C ARG A 134 -29.00 9.53 4.63
N LEU A 135 -29.45 8.28 4.75
CA LEU A 135 -28.57 7.13 4.90
C LEU A 135 -27.57 7.05 3.74
N TRP A 136 -28.06 7.13 2.50
CA TRP A 136 -27.22 7.07 1.30
C TRP A 136 -26.30 8.30 1.16
N LEU A 137 -26.76 9.50 1.54
CA LEU A 137 -25.93 10.69 1.60
C LEU A 137 -24.79 10.58 2.64
N CYS A 138 -24.99 9.83 3.73
CA CYS A 138 -23.93 9.56 4.70
C CYS A 138 -22.91 8.53 4.18
N VAL A 139 -23.36 7.52 3.43
CA VAL A 139 -22.48 6.48 2.87
C VAL A 139 -21.63 7.01 1.71
N TYR A 140 -22.17 7.92 0.89
CA TYR A 140 -21.51 8.37 -0.33
C TYR A 140 -20.12 9.00 -0.14
N PRO A 141 -19.88 9.91 0.83
CA PRO A 141 -18.56 10.44 1.12
C PRO A 141 -17.52 9.37 1.48
N VAL A 142 -17.93 8.27 2.14
CA VAL A 142 -17.03 7.16 2.49
C VAL A 142 -16.52 6.47 1.22
N ILE A 143 -17.40 6.24 0.25
CA ILE A 143 -17.03 5.64 -1.04
C ILE A 143 -16.18 6.61 -1.87
N LEU A 144 -16.47 7.91 -1.84
CA LEU A 144 -15.61 8.92 -2.46
C LEU A 144 -14.22 8.97 -1.82
N MET A 145 -14.12 8.77 -0.50
CA MET A 145 -12.83 8.67 0.18
C MET A 145 -12.04 7.45 -0.29
N LEU A 146 -12.70 6.30 -0.50
CA LEU A 146 -12.07 5.12 -1.10
C LEU A 146 -11.50 5.43 -2.49
N ARG A 147 -12.23 6.21 -3.29
CA ARG A 147 -11.76 6.65 -4.61
C ARG A 147 -10.49 7.51 -4.55
N LEU A 148 -10.31 8.33 -3.52
CA LEU A 148 -9.08 9.12 -3.34
C LEU A 148 -7.84 8.23 -3.20
N PHE A 149 -7.97 7.02 -2.66
CA PHE A 149 -6.84 6.08 -2.58
C PHE A 149 -6.36 5.60 -3.96
N LYS A 150 -7.23 5.51 -4.98
CA LYS A 150 -6.81 5.27 -6.38
C LYS A 150 -5.83 6.35 -6.84
N SER A 151 -6.11 7.61 -6.52
CA SER A 151 -5.22 8.74 -6.83
C SER A 151 -3.93 8.71 -6.03
N PHE A 152 -3.97 8.26 -4.77
CA PHE A 152 -2.77 8.12 -3.93
C PHE A 152 -1.86 6.97 -4.38
N ALA A 153 -2.42 5.92 -4.98
CA ALA A 153 -1.64 4.83 -5.56
C ALA A 153 -0.72 5.29 -6.70
N ALA A 154 -0.99 6.45 -7.32
CA ALA A 154 -0.12 7.02 -8.35
C ALA A 154 1.25 7.47 -7.79
N GLN A 155 1.36 7.72 -6.48
CA GLN A 155 2.63 8.05 -5.84
C GLN A 155 3.22 6.84 -5.12
N PRO A 156 4.44 6.38 -5.46
CA PRO A 156 5.04 5.18 -4.88
C PRO A 156 5.10 5.16 -3.34
N ARG A 157 5.32 6.32 -2.70
CA ARG A 157 5.37 6.42 -1.23
C ARG A 157 4.00 6.33 -0.55
N LEU A 158 2.95 6.85 -1.17
CA LEU A 158 1.59 6.73 -0.64
C LEU A 158 0.95 5.38 -1.01
N ALA A 159 1.37 4.81 -2.14
CA ALA A 159 0.98 3.47 -2.58
C ALA A 159 1.49 2.34 -1.68
N VAL A 160 2.44 2.61 -0.76
CA VAL A 160 2.94 1.60 0.18
C VAL A 160 1.80 0.96 0.96
N VAL A 161 0.82 1.74 1.41
CA VAL A 161 -0.33 1.21 2.17
C VAL A 161 -1.17 0.28 1.31
N THR A 162 -1.58 0.73 0.12
CA THR A 162 -2.41 -0.07 -0.79
C THR A 162 -1.68 -1.32 -1.29
N ASN A 163 -0.39 -1.21 -1.56
CA ASN A 163 0.45 -2.32 -2.00
C ASN A 163 0.70 -3.31 -0.87
N THR A 164 0.84 -2.84 0.38
CA THR A 164 0.94 -3.73 1.55
C THR A 164 -0.30 -4.61 1.66
N PHE A 165 -1.50 -4.02 1.56
CA PHE A 165 -2.74 -4.80 1.57
C PHE A 165 -2.87 -5.74 0.37
N LYS A 166 -2.42 -5.32 -0.82
CA LYS A 166 -2.43 -6.17 -2.01
C LYS A 166 -1.50 -7.38 -1.85
N THR A 167 -0.27 -7.16 -1.40
CA THR A 167 0.71 -8.23 -1.15
C THR A 167 0.27 -9.14 0.00
N ALA A 168 -0.31 -8.58 1.06
CA ALA A 168 -0.81 -9.36 2.20
C ALA A 168 -2.15 -10.08 1.93
N SER A 169 -2.82 -9.81 0.81
CA SER A 169 -4.23 -10.19 0.63
C SER A 169 -4.46 -11.70 0.70
N ASP A 170 -3.61 -12.50 0.08
CA ASP A 170 -3.72 -13.96 0.09
C ASP A 170 -3.57 -14.50 1.53
N ASP A 171 -2.55 -14.06 2.26
CA ASP A 171 -2.32 -14.46 3.65
C ASP A 171 -3.46 -13.99 4.58
N LEU A 172 -3.95 -12.76 4.37
CA LEU A 172 -5.06 -12.19 5.13
C LEU A 172 -6.37 -12.97 4.90
N VAL A 173 -6.64 -13.46 3.69
CA VAL A 173 -7.85 -14.26 3.41
C VAL A 173 -7.80 -15.60 4.13
N HIS A 174 -6.66 -16.30 4.10
CA HIS A 174 -6.49 -17.56 4.83
C HIS A 174 -6.58 -17.33 6.34
N PHE A 175 -5.92 -16.29 6.86
CA PHE A 175 -6.02 -15.89 8.26
C PHE A 175 -7.45 -15.54 8.65
N ALA A 176 -8.18 -14.78 7.82
CA ALA A 176 -9.56 -14.38 8.09
C ALA A 176 -10.50 -15.59 8.22
N LEU A 177 -10.32 -16.63 7.41
CA LEU A 177 -11.11 -17.86 7.52
C LEU A 177 -10.90 -18.53 8.89
N VAL A 178 -9.65 -18.67 9.33
CA VAL A 178 -9.33 -19.23 10.65
C VAL A 178 -9.86 -18.32 11.76
N PHE A 179 -9.58 -17.01 11.66
CA PHE A 179 -10.00 -16.00 12.62
C PHE A 179 -11.52 -16.01 12.83
N PHE A 180 -12.31 -15.89 11.75
CA PHE A 180 -13.76 -15.86 11.85
C PHE A 180 -14.34 -17.20 12.33
N SER A 181 -13.73 -18.34 11.97
CA SER A 181 -14.19 -19.65 12.47
C SER A 181 -14.04 -19.77 13.99
N VAL A 182 -12.88 -19.38 14.54
CA VAL A 182 -12.61 -19.40 15.99
C VAL A 182 -13.41 -18.32 16.69
N TYR A 183 -13.51 -17.13 16.10
CA TYR A 183 -14.29 -16.01 16.63
C TYR A 183 -15.76 -16.38 16.81
N LEU A 184 -16.40 -16.92 15.77
CA LEU A 184 -17.80 -17.35 15.83
C LEU A 184 -18.00 -18.47 16.86
N CYS A 185 -17.06 -19.42 16.96
CA CYS A 185 -17.09 -20.45 17.99
C CYS A 185 -17.04 -19.83 19.40
N MET A 186 -16.15 -18.86 19.63
CA MET A 186 -16.07 -18.14 20.90
C MET A 186 -17.30 -17.30 21.20
N THR A 187 -17.91 -16.67 20.20
CA THR A 187 -19.19 -15.95 20.34
C THR A 187 -20.32 -16.89 20.72
N VAL A 188 -20.43 -18.06 20.10
CA VAL A 188 -21.44 -19.07 20.48
C VAL A 188 -21.20 -19.57 21.90
N ASN A 189 -19.94 -19.83 22.29
CA ASN A 189 -19.60 -20.16 23.67
C ASN A 189 -20.01 -19.06 24.66
N ALA A 190 -19.85 -17.79 24.30
CA ALA A 190 -20.25 -16.65 25.12
C ALA A 190 -21.78 -16.62 25.33
N ILE A 191 -22.55 -16.85 24.27
CA ILE A 191 -24.02 -16.95 24.32
C ILE A 191 -24.44 -18.12 25.22
N LEU A 192 -23.77 -19.27 25.12
CA LEU A 192 -24.08 -20.44 25.94
C LEU A 192 -23.76 -20.23 27.44
N PHE A 193 -22.69 -19.51 27.76
CA PHE A 193 -22.32 -19.26 29.16
C PHE A 193 -23.09 -18.10 29.81
N PHE A 194 -23.32 -17.01 29.07
CA PHE A 194 -23.82 -15.75 29.62
C PHE A 194 -25.16 -15.29 29.02
N GLY A 195 -25.64 -15.91 27.94
CA GLY A 195 -26.81 -15.40 27.19
C GLY A 195 -28.14 -15.43 27.92
N GLN A 196 -28.26 -16.21 29.01
CA GLN A 196 -29.47 -16.18 29.86
C GLN A 196 -29.43 -15.05 30.91
N ASP A 197 -28.24 -14.66 31.35
CA ASP A 197 -28.05 -13.78 32.50
C ASP A 197 -27.52 -12.39 32.13
N SER A 198 -27.03 -12.20 30.89
CA SER A 198 -26.53 -10.93 30.35
C SER A 198 -27.25 -10.55 29.05
N ILE A 199 -27.67 -9.28 28.99
CA ILE A 199 -28.36 -8.70 27.83
C ILE A 199 -27.42 -8.57 26.63
N ASP A 200 -26.12 -8.41 26.88
CA ASP A 200 -25.09 -8.26 25.86
C ASP A 200 -24.84 -9.56 25.08
N PHE A 201 -25.11 -10.71 25.70
CA PHE A 201 -24.94 -12.03 25.10
C PHE A 201 -26.27 -12.71 24.74
N ALA A 202 -27.40 -12.02 24.87
CA ALA A 202 -28.73 -12.59 24.68
C ALA A 202 -29.07 -12.93 23.21
N THR A 203 -28.46 -12.24 22.25
CA THR A 203 -28.72 -12.41 20.81
C THR A 203 -27.40 -12.49 20.05
N ILE A 204 -27.38 -13.14 18.89
CA ILE A 204 -26.14 -13.38 18.13
C ILE A 204 -25.49 -12.07 17.68
N ASP A 205 -26.27 -11.09 17.23
CA ASP A 205 -25.80 -9.77 16.80
C ASP A 205 -25.19 -8.99 17.96
N ARG A 206 -25.84 -8.98 19.13
CA ARG A 206 -25.31 -8.33 20.33
C ARG A 206 -24.06 -9.04 20.84
N ALA A 207 -24.08 -10.38 20.92
CA ALA A 207 -22.92 -11.15 21.36
C ALA A 207 -21.73 -10.97 20.41
N PHE A 208 -21.97 -10.90 19.09
CA PHE A 208 -20.94 -10.60 18.10
C PHE A 208 -20.34 -9.21 18.34
N HIS A 209 -21.17 -8.20 18.61
CA HIS A 209 -20.70 -6.85 18.93
C HIS A 209 -19.94 -6.80 20.26
N SER A 210 -20.44 -7.47 21.30
CA SER A 210 -19.83 -7.49 22.63
C SER A 210 -18.50 -8.27 22.65
N CYS A 211 -18.39 -9.37 21.91
CA CYS A 211 -17.10 -10.05 21.69
C CYS A 211 -16.11 -9.16 20.93
N PHE A 212 -16.58 -8.35 19.97
CA PHE A 212 -15.72 -7.44 19.22
C PHE A 212 -15.19 -6.33 20.12
N MET A 213 -16.06 -5.77 20.95
CA MET A 213 -15.69 -4.79 21.98
C MET A 213 -14.73 -5.39 23.02
N ALA A 214 -14.95 -6.63 23.45
CA ALA A 214 -14.04 -7.33 24.36
C ALA A 214 -12.65 -7.52 23.75
N MET A 215 -12.55 -7.83 22.46
CA MET A 215 -11.28 -7.92 21.74
C MET A 215 -10.53 -6.58 21.67
N LEU A 216 -11.25 -5.46 21.57
CA LEU A 216 -10.68 -4.09 21.61
C LEU A 216 -10.31 -3.64 23.03
N GLY A 217 -10.70 -4.40 24.04
CA GLY A 217 -10.34 -4.18 25.43
C GLY A 217 -11.42 -3.52 26.28
N SER A 218 -12.63 -3.35 25.74
CA SER A 218 -13.78 -2.88 26.51
C SER A 218 -14.70 -4.05 26.86
N TRP A 219 -14.69 -4.45 28.14
CA TRP A 219 -15.56 -5.50 28.68
C TRP A 219 -16.00 -5.14 30.11
N ASP A 220 -17.20 -5.58 30.51
CA ASP A 220 -17.69 -5.43 31.88
C ASP A 220 -17.42 -6.71 32.68
N TRP A 221 -16.35 -6.70 33.47
CA TRP A 221 -15.98 -7.84 34.31
C TRP A 221 -16.96 -8.05 35.48
N ASP A 222 -17.56 -6.97 35.98
CA ASP A 222 -18.43 -7.05 37.16
C ASP A 222 -19.76 -7.73 36.81
N GLU A 223 -20.30 -7.47 35.62
CA GLU A 223 -21.47 -8.18 35.09
C GLU A 223 -21.18 -9.67 34.90
N MET A 224 -20.04 -10.02 34.26
CA MET A 224 -19.67 -11.41 34.03
C MET A 224 -19.42 -12.18 35.35
N LYS A 225 -18.79 -11.53 36.32
CA LYS A 225 -18.48 -12.12 37.63
C LYS A 225 -19.73 -12.49 38.42
N GLN A 226 -20.81 -11.70 38.31
CA GLN A 226 -22.07 -11.95 39.00
C GLN A 226 -22.77 -13.23 38.53
N ILE A 227 -22.61 -13.59 37.25
CA ILE A 227 -23.20 -14.79 36.64
C ILE A 227 -22.48 -16.05 37.10
N GLY A 228 -21.16 -15.97 37.25
CA GLY A 228 -20.38 -17.06 37.82
C GLY A 228 -18.88 -16.87 37.63
N LEU A 229 -18.15 -16.71 38.74
CA LEU A 229 -16.71 -16.51 38.79
C LEU A 229 -15.91 -17.50 37.92
N LEU A 230 -16.19 -18.80 38.05
CA LEU A 230 -15.42 -19.83 37.33
C LEU A 230 -15.69 -19.81 35.82
N ARG A 231 -16.95 -19.65 35.41
CA ARG A 231 -17.35 -19.61 33.99
C ARG A 231 -16.82 -18.34 33.33
N ALA A 232 -16.99 -17.19 33.99
CA ALA A 232 -16.45 -15.90 33.58
C ALA A 232 -14.94 -15.96 33.40
N PHE A 233 -14.23 -16.48 34.40
CA PHE A 233 -12.77 -16.59 34.34
C PHE A 233 -12.29 -17.52 33.23
N LEU A 234 -12.86 -18.72 33.10
CA LEU A 234 -12.44 -19.68 32.07
C LEU A 234 -12.68 -19.15 30.65
N TRP A 235 -13.87 -18.62 30.37
CA TRP A 235 -14.17 -18.08 29.05
C TRP A 235 -13.33 -16.84 28.76
N PHE A 236 -13.24 -15.89 29.70
CA PHE A 236 -12.50 -14.64 29.51
C PHE A 236 -11.00 -14.90 29.29
N PHE A 237 -10.40 -15.77 30.11
CA PHE A 237 -8.99 -16.14 29.96
C PHE A 237 -8.73 -16.83 28.63
N ALA A 238 -9.57 -17.80 28.25
CA ALA A 238 -9.46 -18.48 26.95
C ALA A 238 -9.65 -17.50 25.78
N PHE A 239 -10.61 -16.58 25.87
CA PHE A 239 -10.86 -15.56 24.86
C PHE A 239 -9.67 -14.62 24.71
N MET A 240 -9.13 -14.08 25.81
CA MET A 240 -7.96 -13.21 25.79
C MET A 240 -6.72 -13.91 25.23
N LEU A 241 -6.48 -15.16 25.61
CA LEU A 241 -5.34 -15.92 25.13
C LEU A 241 -5.46 -16.24 23.63
N ILE A 242 -6.61 -16.76 23.20
CA ILE A 242 -6.78 -17.24 21.82
C ILE A 242 -7.03 -16.07 20.86
N MET A 243 -7.99 -15.19 21.15
CA MET A 243 -8.37 -14.12 20.23
C MET A 243 -7.37 -12.97 20.22
N VAL A 244 -6.95 -12.50 21.38
CA VAL A 244 -6.11 -11.30 21.49
C VAL A 244 -4.62 -11.68 21.41
N MET A 245 -4.14 -12.56 22.29
CA MET A 245 -2.70 -12.86 22.34
C MET A 245 -2.21 -13.68 21.14
N LEU A 246 -2.99 -14.64 20.63
CA LEU A 246 -2.58 -15.44 19.47
C LEU A 246 -3.05 -14.81 18.17
N LEU A 247 -4.36 -14.75 17.91
CA LEU A 247 -4.88 -14.41 16.59
C LEU A 247 -4.63 -12.95 16.21
N LEU A 248 -4.89 -11.97 17.08
CA LEU A 248 -4.66 -10.55 16.76
C LEU A 248 -3.17 -10.25 16.54
N ASN A 249 -2.28 -10.87 17.31
CA ASN A 249 -0.84 -10.71 17.11
C ASN A 249 -0.34 -11.39 15.82
N MET A 250 -0.94 -12.51 15.41
CA MET A 250 -0.67 -13.10 14.09
C MET A 250 -1.11 -12.17 12.95
N LEU A 251 -2.28 -11.52 13.06
CA LEU A 251 -2.72 -10.52 12.09
C LEU A 251 -1.70 -9.38 11.95
N LEU A 252 -1.21 -8.86 13.08
CA LEU A 252 -0.17 -7.82 13.07
C LEU A 252 1.13 -8.30 12.44
N ALA A 253 1.54 -9.54 12.71
CA ALA A 253 2.75 -10.12 12.11
C ALA A 253 2.66 -10.19 10.59
N ILE A 254 1.54 -10.67 10.04
CA ILE A 254 1.29 -10.75 8.58
C ILE A 254 1.37 -9.34 7.95
N ILE A 255 0.72 -8.36 8.56
CA ILE A 255 0.72 -6.98 8.07
C ILE A 255 2.13 -6.38 8.12
N MET A 256 2.86 -6.59 9.20
CA MET A 256 4.21 -6.03 9.37
C MET A 256 5.22 -6.64 8.39
N GLU A 257 5.12 -7.94 8.14
CA GLU A 257 5.95 -8.63 7.14
C GLU A 257 5.72 -8.02 5.75
N SER A 258 4.47 -7.97 5.30
CA SER A 258 4.10 -7.38 4.01
C SER A 258 4.48 -5.90 3.90
N TYR A 259 4.30 -5.13 4.98
CA TYR A 259 4.68 -3.72 5.01
C TYR A 259 6.19 -3.55 4.86
N SER A 260 6.98 -4.40 5.51
CA SER A 260 8.44 -4.35 5.43
C SER A 260 8.93 -4.61 4.00
N GLN A 261 8.36 -5.61 3.31
CA GLN A 261 8.69 -5.96 1.93
C GLN A 261 8.39 -4.80 0.97
N VAL A 262 7.18 -4.23 1.06
CA VAL A 262 6.77 -3.11 0.19
C VAL A 262 7.55 -1.83 0.49
N LYS A 263 7.88 -1.59 1.77
CA LYS A 263 8.69 -0.43 2.17
C LYS A 263 10.08 -0.45 1.53
N VAL A 264 10.73 -1.62 1.44
CA VAL A 264 12.04 -1.76 0.78
C VAL A 264 11.96 -1.35 -0.69
N LEU A 265 10.90 -1.76 -1.40
CA LEU A 265 10.68 -1.38 -2.80
C LEU A 265 10.47 0.13 -2.96
N ALA A 266 9.78 0.77 -2.03
CA ALA A 266 9.47 2.21 -2.08
C ALA A 266 10.60 3.14 -1.60
N GLN A 267 11.63 2.62 -0.93
CA GLN A 267 12.75 3.45 -0.41
C GLN A 267 13.56 4.12 -1.53
N ASN A 268 13.67 3.48 -2.68
CA ASN A 268 14.41 3.99 -3.83
C ASN A 268 13.66 5.08 -4.61
N GLU A 269 12.39 5.31 -4.27
CA GLU A 269 11.54 6.28 -4.97
C GLU A 269 11.66 7.70 -4.37
N PRO A 270 11.81 8.74 -5.21
CA PRO A 270 11.91 10.13 -4.76
C PRO A 270 10.67 10.56 -3.97
N SER A 271 10.86 11.48 -3.03
CA SER A 271 9.77 12.10 -2.25
C SER A 271 8.79 12.87 -3.15
N LEU A 272 7.57 13.14 -2.66
CA LEU A 272 6.58 13.94 -3.41
C LEU A 272 7.18 15.27 -3.88
N GLY A 273 7.86 15.98 -2.98
CA GLY A 273 8.50 17.27 -3.31
C GLY A 273 9.55 17.12 -4.42
N ALA A 274 10.42 16.12 -4.33
CA ALA A 274 11.40 15.84 -5.35
C ALA A 274 10.75 15.39 -6.68
N GLN A 275 9.64 14.66 -6.64
CA GLN A 275 8.86 14.29 -7.84
C GLN A 275 8.25 15.51 -8.51
N ILE A 276 7.62 16.40 -7.75
CA ILE A 276 7.05 17.65 -8.27
C ILE A 276 8.15 18.53 -8.86
N GLN A 277 9.28 18.70 -8.16
CA GLN A 277 10.42 19.45 -8.68
C GLN A 277 10.95 18.85 -9.99
N ASN A 278 11.08 17.52 -10.07
CA ASN A 278 11.45 16.84 -11.30
C ASN A 278 10.40 17.01 -12.41
N MET A 279 9.12 17.02 -12.08
CA MET A 279 8.04 17.23 -13.04
C MET A 279 8.06 18.64 -13.61
N VAL A 280 8.22 19.66 -12.75
CA VAL A 280 8.37 21.06 -13.15
C VAL A 280 9.64 21.26 -13.99
N ARG A 281 10.77 20.67 -13.57
CA ARG A 281 12.02 20.68 -14.34
C ARG A 281 11.85 20.04 -15.72
N ARG A 282 11.21 18.87 -15.80
CA ARG A 282 10.91 18.17 -17.07
C ARG A 282 9.98 19.00 -17.96
N PHE A 283 8.99 19.68 -17.38
CA PHE A 283 8.08 20.55 -18.12
C PHE A 283 8.82 21.76 -18.72
N GLN A 284 9.71 22.40 -17.94
CA GLN A 284 10.57 23.48 -18.43
C GLN A 284 11.51 23.00 -19.54
N GLN A 285 12.15 21.83 -19.38
CA GLN A 285 13.03 21.23 -20.41
C GLN A 285 12.27 20.91 -21.70
N ASN A 286 11.05 20.37 -21.60
CA ASN A 286 10.20 20.13 -22.77
C ASN A 286 9.81 21.43 -23.48
N ARG A 287 9.49 22.50 -22.73
CA ARG A 287 9.19 23.82 -23.35
C ARG A 287 10.41 24.43 -24.03
N ARG A 288 11.63 24.12 -23.57
CA ARG A 288 12.90 24.55 -24.18
C ARG A 288 13.37 23.66 -25.34
N GLY A 289 12.66 22.57 -25.63
CA GLY A 289 13.06 21.60 -26.67
C GLY A 289 14.27 20.73 -26.31
N GLU A 290 14.73 20.77 -25.05
CA GLU A 290 15.89 20.01 -24.58
C GLU A 290 15.57 18.54 -24.28
N ARG A 291 14.28 18.16 -24.32
CA ARG A 291 13.79 16.81 -24.01
C ARG A 291 12.57 16.46 -24.86
N VAL A 292 12.53 15.22 -25.33
CA VAL A 292 11.39 14.64 -26.07
C VAL A 292 10.51 13.82 -25.12
N ARG A 293 9.17 13.81 -25.29
CA ARG A 293 8.27 13.01 -24.43
C ARG A 293 8.34 11.54 -24.80
N LEU A 294 8.08 10.67 -23.82
CA LEU A 294 8.12 9.22 -24.04
C LEU A 294 7.08 8.76 -25.08
N LYS A 295 5.91 9.43 -25.13
CA LYS A 295 4.87 9.18 -26.14
C LYS A 295 5.36 9.44 -27.56
N ASP A 296 6.19 10.46 -27.75
CA ASP A 296 6.73 10.82 -29.07
C ASP A 296 7.81 9.80 -29.49
N ILE A 297 8.62 9.33 -28.53
CA ILE A 297 9.59 8.25 -28.75
C ILE A 297 8.86 6.96 -29.16
N TRP A 298 7.82 6.57 -28.42
CA TRP A 298 6.98 5.41 -28.75
C TRP A 298 6.35 5.52 -30.15
N ALA A 299 5.75 6.67 -30.47
CA ALA A 299 5.15 6.91 -31.77
C ALA A 299 6.16 6.82 -32.92
N ALA A 300 7.40 7.25 -32.70
CA ALA A 300 8.46 7.16 -33.71
C ALA A 300 8.90 5.71 -33.96
N ILE A 301 9.03 4.89 -32.90
CA ILE A 301 9.32 3.44 -33.03
C ILE A 301 8.15 2.74 -33.72
N LEU A 302 6.91 3.01 -33.29
CA LEU A 302 5.71 2.45 -33.90
C LEU A 302 5.57 2.83 -35.38
N LYS A 303 6.05 4.02 -35.78
CA LYS A 303 6.11 4.42 -37.20
C LYS A 303 7.15 3.63 -37.98
N TYR A 304 8.27 3.29 -37.36
CA TYR A 304 9.31 2.48 -37.98
C TYR A 304 8.85 1.03 -38.21
N GLU A 305 8.03 0.48 -37.31
CA GLU A 305 7.46 -0.87 -37.39
C GLU A 305 6.08 -0.93 -38.09
N ASN A 306 5.82 -0.04 -39.06
CA ASN A 306 4.59 -0.04 -39.87
C ASN A 306 3.26 0.04 -39.08
N HIS A 307 3.27 0.64 -37.89
CA HIS A 307 2.09 0.82 -37.03
C HIS A 307 1.47 -0.47 -36.47
N ASP A 308 2.25 -1.55 -36.38
CA ASP A 308 1.83 -2.80 -35.74
C ASP A 308 2.41 -2.91 -34.32
N ASP A 309 1.59 -2.62 -33.31
CA ASP A 309 1.98 -2.62 -31.90
C ASP A 309 2.17 -4.05 -31.33
N GLU A 310 1.36 -5.01 -31.77
CA GLU A 310 1.52 -6.42 -31.37
C GLU A 310 2.80 -7.03 -31.95
N ALA A 311 3.12 -6.76 -33.21
CA ALA A 311 4.36 -7.25 -33.81
C ALA A 311 5.60 -6.64 -33.12
N MET A 312 5.56 -5.34 -32.78
CA MET A 312 6.62 -4.67 -32.03
C MET A 312 6.81 -5.30 -30.64
N LEU A 313 5.74 -5.55 -29.90
CA LEU A 313 5.82 -6.11 -28.54
C LEU A 313 6.30 -7.57 -28.53
N ARG A 314 6.08 -8.33 -29.60
CA ARG A 314 6.57 -9.71 -29.76
C ARG A 314 8.00 -9.81 -30.29
N SER A 315 8.55 -8.70 -30.79
CA SER A 315 9.88 -8.65 -31.36
C SER A 315 10.95 -8.81 -30.27
N GLU A 316 11.83 -9.81 -30.38
CA GLU A 316 13.00 -9.98 -29.51
C GLU A 316 14.17 -9.04 -29.86
N ARG A 317 13.95 -8.07 -30.75
CA ARG A 317 15.00 -7.18 -31.23
C ARG A 317 15.50 -6.27 -30.10
N VAL A 318 16.80 -6.35 -29.83
CA VAL A 318 17.46 -5.43 -28.89
C VAL A 318 17.59 -4.03 -29.49
N LEU A 319 17.07 -3.03 -28.78
CA LEU A 319 17.14 -1.62 -29.16
C LEU A 319 18.38 -0.95 -28.58
N PHE A 320 19.21 -0.36 -29.45
CA PHE A 320 20.41 0.38 -29.03
C PHE A 320 20.17 1.90 -28.97
N PRO A 321 20.90 2.67 -28.14
CA PRO A 321 20.74 4.12 -28.06
C PRO A 321 20.91 4.86 -29.39
N ARG A 322 21.75 4.33 -30.29
CA ARG A 322 21.94 4.90 -31.64
C ARG A 322 20.68 4.83 -32.48
N PHE A 323 19.98 3.69 -32.44
CA PHE A 323 18.72 3.49 -33.15
C PHE A 323 17.66 4.52 -32.77
N LEU A 324 17.57 4.90 -31.48
CA LEU A 324 16.64 5.94 -31.04
C LEU A 324 17.02 7.33 -31.57
N VAL A 325 18.31 7.64 -31.69
CA VAL A 325 18.76 8.94 -32.24
C VAL A 325 18.44 9.05 -33.73
N ASP A 326 18.50 7.94 -34.45
CA ASP A 326 18.25 7.92 -35.90
C ASP A 326 16.75 8.05 -36.23
N ILE A 327 15.87 7.51 -35.38
CA ILE A 327 14.42 7.45 -35.65
C ILE A 327 13.65 8.61 -35.00
N VAL A 328 14.07 9.08 -33.83
CA VAL A 328 13.35 10.11 -33.07
C VAL A 328 13.92 11.50 -33.41
N PRO A 329 13.10 12.43 -33.93
CA PRO A 329 13.55 13.79 -34.21
C PRO A 329 14.07 14.49 -32.94
N SER A 330 15.25 15.09 -33.01
CA SER A 330 15.81 15.98 -31.97
C SER A 330 15.97 15.37 -30.57
N ILE A 331 16.11 14.05 -30.44
CA ILE A 331 16.40 13.43 -29.14
C ILE A 331 17.88 13.62 -28.75
N PRO A 332 18.18 14.12 -27.54
CA PRO A 332 19.56 14.14 -27.05
C PRO A 332 20.10 12.73 -26.84
N LYS A 333 21.37 12.49 -27.21
CA LYS A 333 22.04 11.19 -27.02
C LYS A 333 22.04 10.74 -25.54
N SER A 334 22.19 11.67 -24.61
CA SER A 334 22.13 11.42 -23.16
C SER A 334 20.75 10.96 -22.71
N GLN A 335 19.69 11.52 -23.31
CA GLN A 335 18.31 11.09 -23.05
C GLN A 335 18.06 9.70 -23.63
N ALA A 336 18.50 9.42 -24.86
CA ALA A 336 18.32 8.11 -25.50
C ALA A 336 18.97 7.00 -24.66
N LEU A 337 20.21 7.22 -24.22
CA LEU A 337 20.92 6.30 -23.33
C LEU A 337 20.14 6.05 -22.04
N ARG A 338 19.81 7.12 -21.29
CA ARG A 338 19.07 7.01 -20.03
C ARG A 338 17.73 6.29 -20.19
N THR A 339 16.99 6.59 -21.25
CA THR A 339 15.65 6.01 -21.48
C THR A 339 15.75 4.50 -21.69
N LEU A 340 16.73 4.02 -22.48
CA LEU A 340 16.95 2.59 -22.66
C LEU A 340 17.53 1.91 -21.43
N THR A 341 18.42 2.57 -20.69
CA THR A 341 18.93 2.03 -19.42
C THR A 341 17.79 1.83 -18.42
N THR A 342 16.95 2.84 -18.22
CA THR A 342 15.77 2.72 -17.33
C THR A 342 14.74 1.72 -17.85
N ALA A 343 14.53 1.63 -19.16
CA ALA A 343 13.64 0.62 -19.74
C ALA A 343 14.17 -0.81 -19.52
N LYS A 344 15.48 -1.02 -19.65
CA LYS A 344 16.13 -2.30 -19.35
C LYS A 344 15.98 -2.64 -17.87
N GLU A 345 16.27 -1.71 -16.96
CA GLU A 345 16.10 -1.91 -15.52
C GLU A 345 14.65 -2.28 -15.17
N ALA A 346 13.66 -1.61 -15.79
CA ALA A 346 12.25 -1.94 -15.59
C ALA A 346 11.87 -3.33 -16.12
N TYR A 347 12.40 -3.72 -17.29
CA TYR A 347 12.22 -5.07 -17.85
C TYR A 347 12.85 -6.14 -16.96
N ASP A 348 14.08 -5.91 -16.52
CA ASP A 348 14.80 -6.82 -15.62
C ASP A 348 14.04 -6.96 -14.29
N THR A 349 13.42 -5.88 -13.78
CA THR A 349 12.62 -5.92 -12.54
C THR A 349 11.31 -6.70 -12.72
N LEU A 350 10.64 -6.57 -13.87
CA LEU A 350 9.39 -7.30 -14.18
C LEU A 350 9.61 -8.79 -14.42
N ASN A 351 10.77 -9.13 -15.00
CA ASN A 351 11.12 -10.51 -15.37
C ASN A 351 12.05 -11.20 -14.36
N GLN A 352 12.44 -10.51 -13.28
CA GLN A 352 13.13 -11.14 -12.17
C GLN A 352 12.17 -12.09 -11.44
N GLU A 353 12.58 -13.35 -11.31
CA GLU A 353 11.84 -14.31 -10.51
C GLU A 353 11.79 -13.85 -9.04
N PRO A 354 10.65 -14.02 -8.35
CA PRO A 354 10.50 -13.63 -6.96
C PRO A 354 11.57 -14.31 -6.09
N PHE A 355 12.16 -13.54 -5.18
CA PHE A 355 13.23 -14.00 -4.31
C PHE A 355 12.80 -15.27 -3.54
N ASN A 356 13.37 -16.42 -3.91
CA ASN A 356 13.12 -17.69 -3.25
C ASN A 356 14.28 -18.02 -2.29
N PRO A 357 14.05 -18.07 -0.95
CA PRO A 357 15.09 -18.39 0.02
C PRO A 357 15.78 -19.74 -0.24
N LYS A 358 15.10 -20.69 -0.89
CA LYS A 358 15.67 -22.00 -1.21
C LYS A 358 16.77 -21.95 -2.28
N GLU A 359 16.71 -20.98 -3.18
CA GLU A 359 17.71 -20.81 -4.24
C GLU A 359 18.96 -20.07 -3.75
N LEU A 360 18.89 -19.43 -2.58
CA LEU A 360 20.01 -18.72 -1.95
C LEU A 360 21.14 -19.67 -1.55
N LYS A 361 20.83 -20.94 -1.31
CA LYS A 361 21.77 -21.95 -0.81
C LYS A 361 23.00 -22.10 -1.71
N GLY A 362 22.81 -22.25 -3.03
CA GLY A 362 23.92 -22.46 -3.97
C GLY A 362 24.86 -21.24 -4.12
N PRO A 363 24.34 -20.00 -4.26
CA PRO A 363 25.16 -18.80 -4.17
C PRO A 363 25.86 -18.65 -2.82
N LEU A 364 25.18 -18.92 -1.71
CA LEU A 364 25.73 -18.81 -0.35
C LEU A 364 26.91 -19.77 -0.16
N GLU A 365 26.76 -21.04 -0.54
CA GLU A 365 27.81 -22.06 -0.52
C GLU A 365 29.02 -21.64 -1.39
N ARG A 366 28.78 -21.03 -2.56
CA ARG A 366 29.86 -20.49 -3.41
C ARG A 366 30.61 -19.34 -2.74
N THR A 367 29.91 -18.43 -2.07
CA THR A 367 30.56 -17.35 -1.31
C THR A 367 31.33 -17.88 -0.12
N GLU A 368 30.79 -18.87 0.60
CA GLU A 368 31.46 -19.53 1.71
C GLU A 368 32.72 -20.25 1.25
N GLN A 369 32.65 -21.02 0.15
CA GLN A 369 33.83 -21.65 -0.46
C GLN A 369 34.89 -20.62 -0.86
N ARG A 370 34.50 -19.48 -1.45
CA ARG A 370 35.43 -18.40 -1.78
C ARG A 370 36.09 -17.81 -0.53
N LEU A 371 35.33 -17.61 0.54
CA LEU A 371 35.85 -17.12 1.81
C LEU A 371 36.87 -18.11 2.39
N ASN A 372 36.54 -19.40 2.43
CA ASN A 372 37.42 -20.45 2.92
C ASN A 372 38.70 -20.55 2.09
N ASN A 373 38.61 -20.48 0.76
CA ASN A 373 39.78 -20.43 -0.11
C ASN A 373 40.65 -19.19 0.12
N MET A 374 40.02 -18.03 0.39
CA MET A 374 40.74 -16.80 0.70
C MET A 374 41.50 -16.90 2.03
N VAL A 375 40.88 -17.49 3.05
CA VAL A 375 41.51 -17.77 4.35
C VAL A 375 42.67 -18.77 4.19
N LEU A 376 42.50 -19.83 3.40
CA LEU A 376 43.57 -20.79 3.12
C LEU A 376 44.75 -20.13 2.38
N CYS A 377 44.48 -19.31 1.38
CA CYS A 377 45.52 -18.53 0.70
C CYS A 377 46.24 -17.57 1.66
N ALA A 378 45.51 -16.89 2.56
CA ALA A 378 46.09 -15.97 3.53
C ALA A 378 46.97 -16.68 4.57
N THR A 379 46.51 -17.84 5.08
CA THR A 379 47.29 -18.66 6.03
C THR A 379 48.54 -19.25 5.36
N TRP A 380 48.44 -19.70 4.10
CA TRP A 380 49.58 -20.15 3.31
C TRP A 380 50.59 -19.02 3.05
N LEU A 381 50.14 -17.83 2.66
CA LEU A 381 50.99 -16.65 2.47
C LEU A 381 51.71 -16.28 3.76
N SER A 382 51.00 -16.24 4.89
CA SER A 382 51.58 -15.96 6.21
C SER A 382 52.67 -16.97 6.60
N SER A 383 52.42 -18.26 6.37
CA SER A 383 53.40 -19.34 6.56
C SER A 383 54.64 -19.16 5.67
N LYS A 384 54.43 -18.83 4.38
CA LYS A 384 55.53 -18.55 3.45
C LYS A 384 56.36 -17.35 3.86
N PHE A 385 55.75 -16.23 4.24
CA PHE A 385 56.45 -15.06 4.76
C PHE A 385 57.30 -15.39 5.99
N LYS A 386 56.79 -16.23 6.90
CA LYS A 386 57.54 -16.70 8.06
C LYS A 386 58.76 -17.54 7.65
N SER A 387 58.60 -18.44 6.67
CA SER A 387 59.70 -19.25 6.14
C SER A 387 60.78 -18.40 5.45
N TYR A 388 60.39 -17.40 4.66
CA TYR A 388 61.34 -16.47 4.04
C TYR A 388 62.09 -15.65 5.08
N LYS A 389 61.40 -15.15 6.11
CA LYS A 389 62.04 -14.42 7.22
C LYS A 389 63.09 -15.29 7.94
N GLN A 390 62.79 -16.58 8.14
CA GLN A 390 63.69 -17.53 8.78
C GLN A 390 64.91 -17.86 7.90
N GLN A 391 64.71 -18.02 6.59
CA GLN A 391 65.81 -18.18 5.62
C GLN A 391 66.68 -16.92 5.52
N LEU A 392 66.08 -15.73 5.55
CA LEU A 392 66.80 -14.46 5.55
C LEU A 392 67.65 -14.31 6.82
N SER A 393 67.11 -14.67 7.98
CA SER A 393 67.88 -14.66 9.24
C SER A 393 69.00 -15.70 9.26
N ALA A 394 68.81 -16.85 8.62
CA ALA A 394 69.86 -17.87 8.48
C ALA A 394 70.96 -17.40 7.50
N ALA A 395 70.60 -16.77 6.39
CA ALA A 395 71.55 -16.19 5.45
C ALA A 395 72.33 -15.00 6.05
N ALA A 396 71.66 -14.15 6.85
CA ALA A 396 72.30 -13.07 7.59
C ALA A 396 73.25 -13.60 8.69
N GLY A 397 72.90 -14.70 9.35
CA GLY A 397 73.76 -15.37 10.33
C GLY A 397 75.00 -16.04 9.72
N VAL A 398 74.94 -16.47 8.45
CA VAL A 398 76.08 -17.05 7.73
C VAL A 398 77.00 -15.97 7.17
N ALA A 399 76.47 -14.82 6.76
CA ALA A 399 77.29 -13.68 6.27
C ALA A 399 78.16 -13.04 7.37
N GLN A 400 77.88 -13.30 8.65
CA GLN A 400 78.62 -12.73 9.78
C GLN A 400 79.70 -13.66 10.35
N ALA A 401 79.89 -14.84 9.74
CA ALA A 401 80.90 -15.83 10.15
C ALA A 401 82.18 -15.84 9.30
N ASP A 402 82.18 -15.17 8.14
CA ASP A 402 83.33 -15.09 7.23
C ASP A 402 83.83 -13.64 7.09
N GLU A 403 84.50 -13.12 8.12
CA GLU A 403 85.40 -11.97 7.95
C GLU A 403 86.63 -12.13 8.87
N PRO A 404 87.85 -12.31 8.32
CA PRO A 404 89.05 -12.49 9.14
C PRO A 404 89.56 -11.14 9.68
N THR A 405 89.88 -11.16 10.96
CA THR A 405 90.58 -10.13 11.73
C THR A 405 91.79 -9.55 10.99
N ARG A 406 91.83 -8.22 10.78
CA ARG A 406 93.10 -7.49 10.60
C ARG A 406 93.09 -6.09 11.21
N CYS A 407 94.16 -5.88 11.96
CA CYS A 407 94.66 -4.78 12.78
C CYS A 407 94.20 -3.33 12.53
N LYS A 408 94.05 -2.66 13.70
CA LYS A 408 94.26 -1.24 14.06
C LYS A 408 95.08 -0.41 13.06
N ASP A 409 94.66 0.84 12.82
CA ASP A 409 95.32 2.04 13.36
C ASP A 409 94.68 3.34 12.83
N GLY A 410 94.61 4.34 13.72
CA GLY A 410 94.99 5.73 13.40
C GLY A 410 94.11 6.59 12.48
N ALA A 411 93.39 7.50 13.14
CA ALA A 411 93.35 8.94 12.86
C ALA A 411 92.78 9.47 11.52
N GLY A 412 91.81 10.39 11.66
CA GLY A 412 91.53 11.44 10.67
C GLY A 412 90.04 11.75 10.50
N GLY A 413 89.54 12.77 11.19
CA GLY A 413 88.37 13.53 10.70
C GLY A 413 88.75 14.41 9.49
N PRO A 414 87.90 15.34 9.01
CA PRO A 414 86.59 15.73 9.53
C PRO A 414 85.46 15.87 8.47
N GLU A 415 84.26 16.17 8.97
CA GLU A 415 83.21 17.06 8.41
C GLU A 415 82.85 17.04 6.91
N SER A 416 81.57 16.78 6.60
CA SER A 416 80.56 17.85 6.45
C SER A 416 79.22 17.28 5.94
N THR A 417 78.16 17.48 6.75
CA THR A 417 76.94 18.24 6.46
C THR A 417 75.94 17.64 5.45
N ARG A 418 74.78 17.17 5.92
CA ARG A 418 73.54 17.98 6.01
C ARG A 418 72.31 17.17 6.47
N ASP A 419 71.72 17.68 7.56
CA ASP A 419 70.31 17.76 7.94
C ASP A 419 69.48 16.48 8.14
N ASP A 420 69.54 16.03 9.39
CA ASP A 420 68.42 15.51 10.16
C ASP A 420 67.35 16.58 10.43
N GLY A 421 66.09 16.14 10.46
CA GLY A 421 64.93 16.94 10.84
C GLY A 421 63.88 16.12 11.58
N GLN A 422 64.21 15.78 12.84
CA GLN A 422 63.37 15.79 14.04
C GLN A 422 62.12 14.87 14.21
N ALA A 423 62.16 14.18 15.37
CA ALA A 423 61.10 14.00 16.40
C ALA A 423 60.29 12.69 16.44
N ASP A 424 60.85 11.72 17.17
CA ASP A 424 60.36 11.13 18.44
C ASP A 424 58.85 10.97 18.74
N GLY A 425 58.52 9.77 19.24
CA GLY A 425 57.38 9.56 20.14
C GLY A 425 56.76 8.15 20.16
N ILE A 426 57.42 7.18 20.83
CA ILE A 426 56.77 5.99 21.45
C ILE A 426 56.40 6.43 22.90
N PRO A 427 55.52 5.79 23.75
CA PRO A 427 55.22 4.34 23.76
C PRO A 427 53.91 3.80 24.43
N LYS A 428 53.78 2.45 24.41
CA LYS A 428 53.00 1.52 25.30
C LYS A 428 51.47 1.53 25.17
N GLY A 429 50.73 0.41 25.26
CA GLY A 429 51.01 -0.99 25.57
C GLY A 429 49.68 -1.78 25.71
N THR A 430 49.78 -3.07 26.09
CA THR A 430 48.70 -4.06 26.42
C THR A 430 47.97 -4.67 25.22
N GLY A 431 47.59 -5.95 25.16
CA GLY A 431 47.69 -7.06 26.12
C GLY A 431 46.81 -8.22 25.61
N SER A 432 47.36 -9.43 25.66
CA SER A 432 46.76 -10.76 25.57
C SER A 432 45.23 -10.90 25.63
N VAL A 433 44.64 -11.66 24.68
CA VAL A 433 43.63 -12.68 24.98
C VAL A 433 43.88 -13.90 24.09
N ALA A 434 44.40 -14.96 24.71
CA ALA A 434 44.27 -16.32 24.24
C ALA A 434 43.00 -16.95 24.83
N ALA A 435 42.50 -17.97 24.13
CA ALA A 435 41.64 -19.06 24.59
C ALA A 435 40.10 -18.91 24.59
N SER A 436 39.50 -20.01 24.12
CA SER A 436 38.10 -20.45 24.18
C SER A 436 37.12 -19.86 23.16
N VAL A 437 36.84 -20.63 22.10
CA VAL A 437 35.44 -20.90 21.72
C VAL A 437 35.34 -22.39 21.44
N ASN A 438 34.64 -23.05 22.35
CA ASN A 438 34.25 -24.45 22.30
C ASN A 438 33.37 -24.74 21.08
N SER A 439 33.52 -25.97 20.61
CA SER A 439 32.47 -26.84 20.07
C SER A 439 31.03 -26.35 20.24
N VAL A 440 30.35 -26.18 19.11
CA VAL A 440 28.90 -26.33 19.03
C VAL A 440 28.64 -27.38 17.94
N GLU A 441 28.32 -28.58 18.41
CA GLU A 441 27.60 -29.60 17.66
C GLU A 441 26.30 -29.00 17.14
N MET A 442 26.03 -29.13 15.83
CA MET A 442 24.67 -29.07 15.32
C MET A 442 24.16 -30.51 15.30
N GLU A 443 23.38 -30.85 16.33
CA GLU A 443 22.40 -31.92 16.28
C GLU A 443 21.46 -31.67 15.10
N THR A 444 21.52 -32.59 14.14
CA THR A 444 20.42 -32.91 13.25
C THR A 444 19.44 -33.78 14.02
N GLU A 445 18.21 -33.30 14.27
CA GLU A 445 17.05 -34.15 14.51
C GLU A 445 15.77 -33.46 13.98
N GLU A 446 15.05 -34.24 13.17
CA GLU A 446 13.66 -34.18 12.66
C GLU A 446 13.05 -32.91 12.02
#